data_AF-A0A3C1DXW1-F1
#
_entry.id   AF-A0A3C1DXW1-F1
#
_cell.length_a   1.000
_cell.length_b   1.000
_cell.length_c   1.000
_cell.angle_alpha   90.00
_cell.angle_beta   90.00
_cell.angle_gamma   90.00
#
_symmetry.space_group_name_H-M   'P 1'
#
loop_
_entity.id
_entity.type
_entity.pdbx_description
1 polymer ?
#
loop_
_entity_poly.entity_id
_entity_poly.type
_entity_poly.pdbx_seq_one_letter_code
_entity_poly.pdbx_strand_id
1 'polypeptide(L)'
;LSSTVNTAPDYRMFALPGAMQKPGVSRVEAGSGVRLEGELWLLSPAALGTFLAALPAPMTLGPIALDDGREVLGFGCSWPNGPDVSEYGGWRPYLARA
;
A
#
# COMPACT_ATOMS: atom_id res chain seq x y z
N LEU A 1 7.40 11.88 -12.88
CA LEU A 1 7.33 12.68 -11.62
C LEU A 1 6.50 11.87 -10.64
N SER A 2 7.06 11.55 -9.49
CA SER A 2 6.31 11.01 -8.35
C SER A 2 6.38 12.02 -7.21
N SER A 3 5.37 12.02 -6.36
CA SER A 3 5.35 12.81 -5.12
C SER A 3 5.09 11.90 -3.92
N THR A 4 5.71 12.18 -2.79
CA THR A 4 5.40 11.50 -1.53
C THR A 4 4.01 11.88 -1.04
N VAL A 5 3.26 10.91 -0.54
CA VAL A 5 1.94 11.07 0.07
C VAL A 5 1.83 10.16 1.29
N ASN A 6 0.89 10.43 2.19
CA ASN A 6 0.51 9.49 3.24
C ASN A 6 -0.93 9.03 3.07
N THR A 7 -1.20 7.79 3.46
CA THR A 7 -2.58 7.33 3.63
C THR A 7 -3.27 8.07 4.78
N ALA A 8 -4.60 8.00 4.81
CA ALA A 8 -5.38 8.22 6.03
C ALA A 8 -4.90 7.29 7.17
N PRO A 9 -5.26 7.52 8.45
CA PRO A 9 -4.77 6.72 9.57
C PRO A 9 -5.47 5.35 9.72
N ASP A 10 -6.20 4.89 8.69
CA ASP A 10 -7.05 3.70 8.73
C ASP A 10 -6.44 2.51 7.97
N TYR A 11 -5.11 2.42 7.92
CA TYR A 11 -4.40 1.40 7.14
C TYR A 11 -3.38 0.64 7.98
N ARG A 12 -3.16 -0.63 7.63
CA ARG A 12 -2.06 -1.46 8.15
C ARG A 12 -1.21 -2.01 7.03
N MET A 13 0.06 -2.23 7.33
CA MET A 13 1.05 -2.81 6.42
C MET A 13 1.56 -4.13 6.97
N PHE A 14 1.62 -5.16 6.13
CA PHE A 14 2.13 -6.48 6.47
C PHE A 14 3.27 -6.86 5.51
N ALA A 15 4.34 -7.47 6.00
CA ALA A 15 5.41 -7.97 5.14
C ALA A 15 5.02 -9.34 4.59
N LEU A 16 4.55 -9.41 3.35
CA LEU A 16 4.09 -10.65 2.76
C LEU A 16 5.27 -11.61 2.45
N PRO A 17 5.11 -12.91 2.72
CA PRO A 17 6.14 -13.90 2.42
C PRO A 17 6.28 -14.13 0.91
N GLY A 18 7.47 -14.55 0.48
CA GLY A 18 7.76 -14.85 -0.93
C GLY A 18 9.25 -14.82 -1.21
N ALA A 19 9.63 -15.13 -2.46
CA ALA A 19 11.03 -15.05 -2.90
C ALA A 19 11.62 -13.63 -2.75
N MET A 20 10.77 -12.62 -2.88
CA MET A 20 11.05 -11.24 -2.51
C MET A 20 9.91 -10.76 -1.61
N GLN A 21 10.23 -10.31 -0.40
CA GLN A 21 9.23 -9.72 0.49
C GLN A 21 8.64 -8.47 -0.16
N LYS A 22 7.34 -8.26 0.05
CA LYS A 22 6.61 -7.11 -0.47
C LYS A 22 5.57 -6.62 0.54
N PRO A 23 5.23 -5.33 0.53
CA PRO A 23 4.21 -4.81 1.44
C PRO A 23 2.81 -5.25 0.99
N GLY A 24 2.00 -5.72 1.93
CA GLY A 24 0.56 -5.87 1.79
C GLY A 24 -0.13 -4.79 2.61
N VAL A 25 -0.88 -3.89 1.96
CA VAL A 25 -1.59 -2.80 2.64
C VAL A 25 -3.08 -3.11 2.68
N SER A 26 -3.70 -3.01 3.84
CA SER A 26 -5.13 -3.25 4.00
C SER A 26 -5.76 -2.13 4.81
N ARG A 27 -6.95 -1.68 4.38
CA ARG A 27 -7.78 -0.76 5.16
C ARG A 27 -8.34 -1.50 6.36
N VAL A 28 -8.35 -0.85 7.51
CA VAL A 28 -8.88 -1.38 8.78
C VAL A 28 -9.94 -0.42 9.34
N GLU A 29 -10.57 -0.80 10.44
CA GLU A 29 -11.50 0.07 11.15
C GLU A 29 -10.82 1.37 11.62
N ALA A 30 -11.58 2.45 11.65
CA ALA A 30 -11.07 3.76 12.03
C ALA A 30 -10.45 3.71 13.44
N GLY A 31 -9.27 4.30 13.59
CA GLY A 31 -8.51 4.28 14.85
C GLY A 31 -7.74 2.98 15.13
N SER A 32 -7.83 1.97 14.25
CA SER A 32 -7.09 0.70 14.38
C SER A 32 -5.87 0.60 13.45
N GLY A 33 -5.62 1.63 12.65
CA GLY A 33 -4.52 1.71 11.69
C GLY A 33 -3.49 2.80 12.00
N VAL A 34 -2.63 3.07 11.02
CA VAL A 34 -1.65 4.15 11.02
C VAL A 34 -1.65 4.84 9.67
N ARG A 35 -0.96 5.99 9.59
CA ARG A 35 -0.60 6.58 8.31
C ARG A 35 0.58 5.83 7.73
N LEU A 36 0.51 5.51 6.44
CA LEU A 36 1.59 4.86 5.71
C LEU A 36 2.10 5.78 4.62
N GLU A 37 3.41 5.99 4.58
CA GLU A 37 4.07 6.70 3.49
C GLU A 37 4.00 5.89 2.19
N GLY A 38 3.67 6.57 1.11
CA GLY A 38 3.63 6.02 -0.24
C GLY A 38 4.07 7.04 -1.28
N GLU A 39 4.00 6.61 -2.53
CA GLU A 39 4.33 7.44 -3.69
C GLU A 39 3.11 7.54 -4.61
N LEU A 40 2.78 8.76 -5.04
CA LEU A 40 1.74 9.01 -6.02
C LEU A 40 2.37 9.17 -7.40
N TRP A 41 1.86 8.38 -8.36
CA TRP A 41 2.39 8.31 -9.72
C TRP A 41 1.32 8.68 -10.75
N LEU A 42 1.74 9.38 -11.80
CA LEU A 42 0.92 9.59 -12.98
C LEU A 42 1.17 8.44 -13.96
N LEU A 43 0.11 7.72 -14.33
CA LEU A 43 0.15 6.61 -15.28
C LEU A 43 -0.85 6.85 -16.42
N SER A 44 -0.52 6.38 -17.61
CA SER A 44 -1.50 6.31 -18.70
C SER A 44 -2.51 5.19 -18.44
N PRO A 45 -3.75 5.29 -18.96
CA PRO A 45 -4.74 4.21 -18.84
C PRO A 45 -4.24 2.87 -19.40
N ALA A 46 -3.45 2.90 -20.48
CA ALA A 46 -2.88 1.69 -21.07
C ALA A 46 -1.87 1.01 -20.14
N ALA A 47 -0.95 1.79 -19.54
CA ALA A 47 0.01 1.27 -18.57
C ALA A 47 -0.70 0.69 -17.33
N LEU A 48 -1.76 1.36 -16.88
CA LEU A 48 -2.60 0.88 -15.77
C LEU A 48 -3.25 -0.47 -16.09
N GLY A 49 -3.79 -0.63 -17.30
CA GLY A 49 -4.40 -1.89 -17.75
C GLY A 49 -3.41 -3.04 -17.81
N THR A 50 -2.22 -2.82 -18.38
CA THR A 50 -1.14 -3.82 -18.39
C THR A 50 -0.74 -4.22 -16.98
N PHE A 51 -0.63 -3.22 -16.10
CA PHE A 51 -0.25 -3.45 -14.72
C PHE A 51 -1.30 -4.28 -13.95
N LEU A 52 -2.59 -3.92 -14.08
CA LEU A 52 -3.69 -4.65 -13.47
C LEU A 52 -3.75 -6.11 -13.92
N ALA A 53 -3.54 -6.38 -15.21
CA ALA A 53 -3.56 -7.73 -15.76
C ALA A 53 -2.44 -8.64 -15.22
N ALA A 54 -1.32 -8.05 -14.78
CA ALA A 54 -0.18 -8.78 -14.22
C ALA A 54 -0.21 -8.88 -12.69
N LEU A 55 -1.20 -8.29 -12.02
CA LEU A 55 -1.24 -8.18 -10.56
C LEU A 55 -1.54 -9.55 -9.91
N PRO A 56 -0.59 -10.17 -9.18
CA PRO A 56 -0.81 -11.49 -8.61
C PRO A 56 -1.63 -11.40 -7.33
N ALA A 57 -2.43 -12.43 -7.03
CA ALA A 57 -3.01 -12.59 -5.71
C ALA A 57 -1.90 -12.59 -4.62
N PRO A 58 -2.13 -12.01 -3.42
CA PRO A 58 -3.37 -11.39 -2.92
C PRO A 58 -3.48 -9.87 -3.20
N MET A 59 -2.68 -9.34 -4.13
CA MET A 59 -2.60 -7.90 -4.37
C MET A 59 -3.88 -7.41 -5.05
N THR A 60 -4.31 -6.22 -4.65
CA THR A 60 -5.49 -5.55 -5.20
C THR A 60 -5.14 -4.15 -5.68
N LEU A 61 -5.98 -3.63 -6.58
CA LEU A 61 -5.92 -2.26 -7.05
C LEU A 61 -7.29 -1.64 -6.80
N GLY A 62 -7.34 -0.58 -5.98
CA GLY A 62 -8.60 0.00 -5.53
C GLY A 62 -8.41 1.34 -4.84
N PRO A 63 -9.50 1.93 -4.33
CA PRO A 63 -9.44 3.24 -3.69
C PRO A 63 -8.60 3.24 -2.41
N ILE A 64 -7.73 4.24 -2.27
CA ILE A 64 -6.94 4.54 -1.08
C ILE A 64 -7.22 5.98 -0.69
N ALA A 65 -7.65 6.17 0.57
CA ALA A 65 -7.81 7.49 1.17
C ALA A 65 -6.46 8.01 1.64
N LEU A 66 -6.15 9.26 1.28
CA LEU A 66 -4.96 9.99 1.71
C LEU A 66 -5.24 10.86 2.94
N ASP A 67 -4.18 11.27 3.63
CA ASP A 67 -4.27 12.13 4.81
C ASP A 67 -4.81 13.54 4.53
N ASP A 68 -4.64 14.00 3.30
CA ASP A 68 -5.14 15.28 2.79
C ASP A 68 -6.61 15.23 2.32
N GLY A 69 -7.28 14.10 2.53
CA GLY A 69 -8.71 13.90 2.21
C GLY A 69 -8.99 13.50 0.76
N ARG A 70 -7.97 13.38 -0.10
CA ARG A 70 -8.14 12.82 -1.45
C ARG A 70 -8.37 11.31 -1.39
N GLU A 71 -9.07 10.79 -2.38
CA GLU A 71 -9.12 9.38 -2.69
C GLU A 71 -8.43 9.13 -4.04
N VAL A 72 -7.51 8.17 -4.07
CA VAL A 72 -6.73 7.83 -5.27
C VAL A 72 -6.75 6.34 -5.52
N LEU A 73 -6.48 5.92 -6.76
CA LEU A 73 -6.26 4.50 -7.04
C LEU A 73 -4.90 4.08 -6.46
N GLY A 74 -4.89 3.03 -5.65
CA GLY A 74 -3.69 2.56 -4.98
C GLY A 74 -3.66 1.05 -4.77
N PHE A 75 -2.52 0.61 -4.26
CA PHE A 75 -2.18 -0.78 -4.03
C PHE A 75 -2.72 -1.26 -2.69
N GLY A 76 -3.41 -2.39 -2.71
CA GLY A 76 -3.90 -3.06 -1.52
C GLY A 76 -3.56 -4.54 -1.50
N CYS A 77 -4.03 -5.19 -0.43
CA CYS A 77 -3.95 -6.62 -0.20
C CYS A 77 -5.26 -7.07 0.45
N SER A 78 -5.93 -8.07 -0.14
CA SER A 78 -7.23 -8.54 0.32
C SER A 78 -7.16 -9.44 1.56
N TRP A 79 -6.11 -10.25 1.67
CA TRP A 79 -5.87 -11.14 2.82
C TRP A 79 -4.37 -11.17 3.14
N PRO A 80 -3.87 -10.17 3.88
CA PRO A 80 -2.46 -10.13 4.25
C PRO A 80 -2.11 -11.32 5.17
N ASN A 81 -1.01 -12.01 4.87
CA ASN A 81 -0.53 -13.18 5.61
C ASN A 81 0.97 -13.03 5.97
N GLY A 82 1.29 -12.04 6.81
CA GLY A 82 2.66 -11.77 7.24
C GLY A 82 2.69 -11.00 8.56
N PRO A 83 3.89 -10.73 9.12
CA PRO A 83 4.01 -9.87 10.30
C PRO A 83 3.48 -8.48 9.98
N ASP A 84 2.78 -7.90 10.95
CA ASP A 84 2.35 -6.49 10.93
C ASP A 84 3.60 -5.60 11.12
N VAL A 85 3.86 -4.75 10.14
CA VAL A 85 5.01 -3.83 10.10
C VAL A 85 4.53 -2.37 10.05
N SER A 86 3.30 -2.12 10.48
CA SER A 86 2.68 -0.79 10.47
C SER A 86 3.47 0.23 11.31
N GLU A 87 4.15 -0.22 12.37
CA GLU A 87 4.93 0.64 13.27
C GLU A 87 6.07 1.41 12.56
N TYR A 88 6.53 0.90 11.41
CA TYR A 88 7.58 1.55 10.63
C TYR A 88 7.06 2.74 9.81
N GLY A 89 5.74 2.91 9.69
CA GLY A 89 5.11 4.00 8.94
C GLY A 89 5.31 3.93 7.42
N GLY A 90 5.97 2.91 6.90
CA GLY A 90 6.22 2.75 5.47
C GLY A 90 7.16 1.59 5.16
N TRP A 91 7.18 1.18 3.89
CA TRP A 91 7.97 0.03 3.45
C TRP A 91 9.47 0.30 3.44
N ARG A 92 9.89 1.50 3.02
CA ARG A 92 11.31 1.88 2.99
C ARG A 92 11.93 1.95 4.40
N PRO A 93 11.29 2.58 5.41
CA PRO A 93 11.76 2.50 6.79
C PRO A 93 11.85 1.08 7.35
N TYR A 94 10.90 0.21 7.05
CA TYR A 94 10.95 -1.21 7.43
C TYR A 94 12.19 -1.90 6.85
N LEU A 95 12.43 -1.79 5.55
CA LEU A 95 13.60 -2.40 4.89
C LEU A 95 14.95 -1.87 5.40
N ALA A 96 15.00 -0.65 5.94
CA ALA A 96 16.21 -0.08 6.52
C ALA A 96 16.54 -0.62 7.93
N ARG A 97 15.60 -1.35 8.56
CA ARG A 97 15.71 -1.89 9.92
C ARG A 97 15.63 -3.41 9.99
N ALA A 98 15.04 -4.05 8.96
CA ALA A 98 14.83 -5.49 8.84
C ALA A 98 16.11 -6.25 8.47
#